data_AF-A0A4Y3QXP6-F1
#
_entry.id   AF-A0A4Y3QXP6-F1
#
_cell.length_a   1.000
_cell.length_b   1.000
_cell.length_c   1.000
_cell.angle_alpha   90.00
_cell.angle_beta   90.00
_cell.angle_gamma   90.00
#
_symmetry.space_group_name_H-M   'P 1'
#
loop_
_entity.id
_entity.type
_entity.pdbx_description
1 polymer ?
#
loop_
_entity_poly.entity_id
_entity_poly.type
_entity_poly.pdbx_seq_one_letter_code
_entity_poly.pdbx_strand_id
1 'polypeptide(L)'
;MKHDVSGAHTTAARTTDRTAHEAYSFACMKCGHGWEQEYEIRHLEYADGRPLIAYYADGERVPSPLTRPTCRNCEGHLVRIMRSGRVSTAEAAQLHH
;
A
#
# COMPACT_ATOMS: atom_id res chain seq x y z
N MET A 1 -12.05 46.64 4.78
CA MET A 1 -12.81 45.42 5.12
C MET A 1 -12.84 44.52 3.90
N LYS A 2 -12.75 43.20 4.00
CA LYS A 2 -12.30 42.31 5.11
C LYS A 2 -11.68 41.08 4.41
N HIS A 3 -10.84 40.32 5.10
CA HIS A 3 -10.40 39.00 4.65
C HIS A 3 -11.60 38.09 4.29
N ASP A 4 -11.44 37.11 3.41
CA ASP A 4 -11.16 35.75 3.90
C ASP A 4 -10.75 34.76 2.80
N VAL A 5 -10.33 33.58 3.24
CA VAL A 5 -9.57 32.59 2.48
C VAL A 5 -10.47 31.64 1.68
N SER A 6 -10.10 31.36 0.42
CA SER A 6 -10.65 30.22 -0.33
C SER A 6 -10.17 28.90 0.29
N GLY A 7 -10.93 28.39 1.25
CA GLY A 7 -10.63 27.15 1.95
C GLY A 7 -10.65 25.94 0.99
N ALA A 8 -9.53 25.20 0.93
CA ALA A 8 -9.53 23.90 0.31
C ALA A 8 -10.40 22.95 1.13
N HIS A 9 -11.53 22.52 0.58
CA HIS A 9 -12.39 21.51 1.21
C HIS A 9 -11.68 20.16 1.18
N THR A 10 -10.90 19.87 2.23
CA THR A 10 -10.42 18.51 2.51
C THR A 10 -11.63 17.66 2.87
N THR A 11 -12.23 17.03 1.86
CA THR A 11 -13.37 16.12 2.03
C THR A 11 -12.95 14.95 2.90
N ALA A 12 -13.33 14.99 4.18
CA ALA A 12 -13.08 13.91 5.12
C ALA A 12 -13.72 12.62 4.60
N ALA A 13 -12.90 11.59 4.36
CA ALA A 13 -13.39 10.29 3.96
C ALA A 13 -13.84 9.51 5.20
N ARG A 14 -15.02 8.87 5.12
CA ARG A 14 -15.59 8.06 6.20
C ARG A 14 -15.42 6.59 5.88
N THR A 15 -15.05 5.78 6.87
CA THR A 15 -15.03 4.32 6.74
C THR A 15 -16.44 3.78 6.57
N THR A 16 -16.68 3.05 5.49
CA THR A 16 -17.80 2.10 5.41
C THR A 16 -17.35 0.81 6.10
N ASP A 17 -18.29 0.05 6.67
CA ASP A 17 -18.07 -1.06 7.63
C ASP A 17 -17.30 -2.29 7.08
N ARG A 18 -16.60 -2.15 5.94
CA ARG A 18 -15.89 -3.23 5.25
C ARG A 18 -14.38 -2.97 5.22
N THR A 19 -13.73 -3.27 6.33
CA THR A 19 -12.29 -3.54 6.38
C THR A 19 -12.02 -4.97 5.90
N ALA A 20 -10.99 -5.17 5.09
CA ALA A 20 -10.42 -6.47 4.75
C ALA A 20 -8.94 -6.55 5.18
N HIS A 21 -8.47 -7.75 5.51
CA HIS A 21 -7.07 -8.03 5.85
C HIS A 21 -6.47 -8.91 4.76
N GLU A 22 -5.42 -8.42 4.08
CA GLU A 22 -4.77 -9.15 2.99
C GLU A 22 -3.24 -9.06 3.11
N ALA A 23 -2.58 -10.21 3.06
CA ALA A 23 -1.12 -10.29 2.97
C ALA A 23 -0.67 -10.42 1.51
N TYR A 24 0.36 -9.66 1.12
CA TYR A 24 0.97 -9.74 -0.21
C TYR A 24 2.47 -10.02 -0.13
N SER A 25 2.94 -10.90 -1.00
CA SER A 25 4.36 -11.18 -1.22
C SER A 25 4.91 -10.24 -2.30
N PHE A 26 6.12 -9.70 -2.12
CA PHE A 26 6.78 -8.82 -3.09
C PHE A 26 8.21 -9.29 -3.38
N ALA A 27 8.69 -8.99 -4.59
CA ALA A 27 10.10 -9.18 -4.98
C ALA A 27 10.60 -7.98 -5.80
N CYS A 28 11.71 -7.37 -5.37
CA CYS A 28 12.35 -6.29 -6.11
C CYS A 28 13.24 -6.85 -7.23
N MET A 29 12.86 -6.59 -8.48
CA MET A 29 13.63 -6.99 -9.66
C MET A 29 14.90 -6.14 -9.89
N LYS A 30 15.13 -5.09 -9.09
CA LYS A 30 16.34 -4.24 -9.13
C LYS A 30 17.42 -4.69 -8.15
N CYS A 31 17.08 -5.21 -6.97
CA CYS A 31 18.06 -5.59 -5.94
C CYS A 31 17.85 -6.98 -5.31
N GLY A 32 16.91 -7.79 -5.83
CA GLY A 32 16.64 -9.14 -5.34
C GLY A 32 15.85 -9.23 -4.03
N HIS A 33 15.74 -8.14 -3.26
CA HIS A 33 15.05 -8.16 -1.96
C HIS A 33 13.56 -8.53 -2.10
N GLY A 34 13.16 -9.61 -1.43
CA GLY A 34 11.78 -10.03 -1.25
C GLY A 34 11.28 -9.77 0.17
N TRP A 35 10.00 -9.46 0.31
CA TRP A 35 9.34 -9.27 1.61
C TRP A 35 7.85 -9.63 1.52
N GLU A 36 7.24 -9.97 2.65
CA GLU A 36 5.79 -10.09 2.81
C GLU A 36 5.28 -8.97 3.72
N GLN A 37 4.04 -8.53 3.52
CA GLN A 37 3.39 -7.55 4.39
C GLN A 37 1.88 -7.82 4.45
N GLU A 38 1.32 -7.77 5.65
CA GLU A 38 -0.13 -7.67 5.87
C GLU A 38 -0.60 -6.22 5.75
N TYR A 39 -1.73 -6.03 5.04
CA TYR A 39 -2.39 -4.75 4.87
C TYR A 39 -3.83 -4.79 5.37
N GLU A 40 -4.24 -3.73 6.05
CA GLU A 40 -5.64 -3.43 6.28
C GLU A 40 -6.17 -2.58 5.11
N ILE A 41 -7.19 -3.08 4.42
CA ILE A 41 -7.82 -2.45 3.25
C ILE A 41 -9.19 -1.91 3.67
N ARG A 42 -9.26 -0.60 3.91
CA ARG A 42 -10.51 0.08 4.28
C ARG A 42 -11.24 0.58 3.05
N HIS A 43 -12.52 0.23 2.96
CA HIS A 43 -13.44 0.81 1.98
C HIS A 43 -14.03 2.08 2.59
N LEU A 44 -13.58 3.23 2.08
CA LEU A 44 -14.02 4.55 2.50
C LEU A 44 -14.94 5.16 1.44
N GLU A 45 -15.69 6.17 1.83
CA GLU A 45 -16.41 7.07 0.91
C GLU A 45 -16.07 8.52 1.25
N TYR A 46 -15.93 9.35 0.21
CA TYR A 46 -15.93 10.79 0.34
C TYR A 46 -17.33 11.30 0.75
N ALA A 47 -17.43 12.51 1.30
CA ALA A 47 -18.71 13.10 1.72
C ALA A 47 -19.73 13.30 0.56
N ASP A 48 -19.28 13.23 -0.70
CA ASP A 48 -20.11 13.24 -1.91
C ASP A 48 -20.43 11.84 -2.46
N GLY A 49 -20.17 10.79 -1.67
CA GLY A 49 -20.49 9.39 -2.02
C GLY A 49 -19.52 8.74 -3.00
N ARG A 50 -18.44 9.41 -3.44
CA ARG A 50 -17.42 8.74 -4.26
C ARG A 50 -16.66 7.69 -3.43
N PRO A 51 -16.47 6.45 -3.92
CA PRO A 51 -15.71 5.43 -3.21
C PRO A 51 -14.20 5.75 -3.19
N LEU A 52 -13.54 5.34 -2.12
CA LEU A 52 -12.10 5.48 -1.90
C LEU A 52 -11.57 4.21 -1.22
N ILE A 53 -10.56 3.56 -1.82
CA ILE A 53 -9.85 2.46 -1.16
C ILE A 53 -8.62 3.03 -0.44
N ALA A 54 -8.51 2.78 0.86
CA ALA A 54 -7.34 3.17 1.66
C ALA A 54 -6.62 1.93 2.18
N TYR A 55 -5.31 1.89 1.98
CA TYR A 55 -4.44 0.82 2.45
C TYR A 55 -3.69 1.31 3.68
N TYR A 56 -3.57 0.43 4.68
CA TYR A 56 -2.77 0.64 5.87
C TYR A 56 -1.81 -0.54 6.06
N ALA A 57 -0.59 -0.27 6.50
CA ALA A 57 0.37 -1.28 6.95
C ALA A 57 0.78 -0.91 8.37
N ASP A 58 0.77 -1.88 9.28
CA ASP A 58 1.16 -1.68 10.69
C ASP A 58 0.39 -0.52 11.38
N GLY A 59 -0.85 -0.26 10.94
CA GLY A 59 -1.71 0.83 11.38
C GLY A 59 -1.49 2.19 10.67
N GLU A 60 -0.40 2.36 9.92
CA GLU A 60 -0.09 3.60 9.19
C GLU A 60 -0.68 3.59 7.77
N ARG A 61 -1.20 4.74 7.30
CA ARG A 61 -1.80 4.88 5.97
C ARG A 61 -0.73 4.97 4.88
N VAL A 62 -0.73 4.01 3.97
CA VAL A 62 0.28 3.87 2.90
C VAL A 62 -0.30 4.09 1.50
N PRO A 63 0.54 4.38 0.48
CA PRO A 63 0.14 4.25 -0.93
C PRO A 63 -0.38 2.84 -1.24
N SER A 64 -1.25 2.71 -2.24
CA SER A 64 -1.74 1.40 -2.68
C SER A 64 -0.57 0.52 -3.13
N PRO A 65 -0.29 -0.62 -2.46
CA PRO A 65 0.83 -1.49 -2.81
C PRO A 65 0.63 -2.15 -4.17
N LEU A 66 -0.61 -2.24 -4.65
CA LEU A 66 -0.97 -2.86 -5.93
C LEU A 66 -0.67 -1.96 -7.14
N THR A 67 -0.73 -0.64 -6.98
CA THR A 67 -0.52 0.32 -8.07
C THR A 67 0.79 1.10 -7.96
N ARG A 68 1.40 1.14 -6.78
CA ARG A 68 2.60 1.95 -6.50
C ARG A 68 3.59 1.24 -5.56
N PRO A 69 4.00 0.00 -5.85
CA PRO A 69 4.96 -0.71 -5.01
C PRO A 69 6.35 -0.06 -5.08
N THR A 70 6.99 0.04 -3.92
CA THR A 70 8.35 0.60 -3.78
C THR A 70 9.17 -0.36 -2.91
N CYS A 71 10.38 -0.70 -3.35
CA CYS A 71 11.28 -1.55 -2.58
C CYS A 71 11.77 -0.83 -1.33
N ARG A 72 11.53 -1.42 -0.14
CA ARG A 72 11.95 -0.88 1.15
C ARG A 72 13.48 -0.84 1.37
N ASN A 73 14.23 -1.58 0.55
CA ASN A 73 15.69 -1.70 0.65
C ASN A 73 16.47 -0.81 -0.35
N CYS A 74 15.90 -0.48 -1.51
CA CYS A 74 16.61 0.30 -2.55
C CYS A 74 15.77 1.34 -3.29
N GLU A 75 14.57 1.62 -2.78
CA GLU A 75 13.59 2.61 -3.27
C GLU A 75 13.12 2.41 -4.72
N GLY A 76 13.58 1.35 -5.40
CA GLY A 76 13.19 1.04 -6.77
C GLY A 76 11.74 0.58 -6.91
N HIS A 77 11.08 1.02 -7.98
CA HIS A 77 9.69 0.67 -8.31
C HIS A 77 9.54 -0.56 -9.22
N LEU A 78 10.65 -1.18 -9.65
CA LEU A 78 10.64 -2.47 -10.35
C LEU A 78 10.38 -3.59 -9.34
N VAL A 79 9.14 -3.71 -8.90
CA VAL A 79 8.68 -4.67 -7.88
C VAL A 79 7.58 -5.54 -8.46
N ARG A 80 7.76 -6.86 -8.38
CA ARG A 80 6.74 -7.84 -8.71
C ARG A 80 5.91 -8.17 -7.47
N ILE A 81 4.59 -8.18 -7.62
CA ILE A 81 3.63 -8.58 -6.59
C ILE A 81 3.23 -10.04 -6.84
N MET A 82 3.12 -10.82 -5.78
CA MET A 82 2.77 -12.23 -5.78
C MET A 82 1.68 -12.49 -4.72
N ARG A 83 0.90 -13.56 -4.93
CA ARG A 83 -0.07 -14.02 -3.93
C ARG A 83 0.66 -14.41 -2.64
N SER A 84 0.02 -14.13 -1.51
CA SER A 84 0.44 -14.44 -0.13
C SER A 84 1.12 -15.81 0.00
N GLY A 85 2.15 -15.92 0.82
CA GLY A 85 2.80 -17.19 1.15
C GLY A 85 3.79 -17.70 0.09
N ARG A 86 4.48 -16.81 -0.66
CA ARG A 86 5.53 -17.22 -1.62
C ARG A 86 6.93 -16.67 -1.35
N VAL A 87 7.16 -15.92 -0.25
CA VAL A 87 8.46 -15.26 0.00
C VAL A 87 9.58 -16.21 0.43
N SER A 88 9.28 -17.36 1.06
CA SER A 88 10.25 -18.34 1.60
C SER A 88 11.09 -19.10 0.53
N THR A 89 11.13 -18.63 -0.71
CA THR A 89 11.86 -19.28 -1.82
C THR A 89 12.81 -18.36 -2.59
N ALA A 90 12.80 -17.05 -2.33
CA ALA A 90 13.71 -16.09 -2.99
C ALA A 90 15.09 -16.03 -2.31
N GLU A 91 15.14 -16.20 -0.98
CA GLU A 91 16.36 -16.16 -0.18
C GLU A 91 17.33 -17.33 -0.46
N ALA A 92 16.80 -18.52 -0.76
CA ALA A 92 17.61 -19.70 -1.07
C ALA A 92 18.38 -19.60 -2.40
N ALA A 93 17.92 -18.78 -3.35
CA ALA A 93 18.57 -18.65 -4.67
C ALA A 93 19.82 -17.75 -4.64
N GLN A 94 19.98 -16.90 -3.62
CA GLN A 94 21.07 -15.93 -3.52
C GLN A 94 22.37 -16.51 -2.93
N LEU A 95 22.32 -17.69 -2.29
CA LEU A 95 23.46 -18.34 -1.61
C LEU A 95 24.28 -19.29 -2.51
N HIS A 96 24.02 -19.30 -3.81
CA HIS A 96 24.63 -20.24 -4.78
C HIS A 96 25.39 -19.51 -5.91
N HIS A 97 26.35 -18.65 -5.55
CA HIS A 97 27.43 -18.16 -6.43
C HIS A 97 28.71 -17.88 -5.63
#